data_AF-A0A962HAA8-F1
#
_entry.id   AF-A0A962HAA8-F1
#
_cell.length_a   1.000
_cell.length_b   1.000
_cell.length_c   1.000
_cell.angle_alpha   90.00
_cell.angle_beta   90.00
_cell.angle_gamma   90.00
#
_symmetry.space_group_name_H-M   'P 1'
#
loop_
_entity.id
_entity.type
_entity.pdbx_description
1 polymer ?
#
loop_
_entity_poly.entity_id
_entity_poly.type
_entity_poly.pdbx_seq_one_letter_code
_entity_poly.pdbx_strand_id
1 'polypeptide(L)'
;PLGQVRCYRATDNLVDPRLKRLVPEDLIDILVERRLHFDEITQQGVVFNLIGALSEFGKLGLVAIAPTREAADAMFEQTVTVLLMEAEKA
;
A
#
# COMPACT_ATOMS: atom_id res chain seq x y z
N PRO A 1 12.37 17.17 11.35
CA PRO A 1 11.95 15.89 11.98
C PRO A 1 12.05 15.95 13.51
N LEU A 2 10.93 15.76 14.23
CA LEU A 2 10.84 15.87 15.70
C LEU A 2 11.37 14.62 16.47
N GLY A 3 12.06 13.70 15.79
CA GLY A 3 12.59 12.47 16.40
C GLY A 3 11.53 11.45 16.81
N GLN A 4 10.31 11.55 16.27
CA GLN A 4 9.22 10.64 16.61
C GLN A 4 9.50 9.23 16.07
N VAL A 5 9.20 8.21 16.89
CA VAL A 5 9.34 6.80 16.49
C VAL A 5 8.38 6.49 15.33
N ARG A 6 8.87 5.71 14.35
CA ARG A 6 8.07 5.15 13.26
C ARG A 6 8.37 3.67 13.11
N CYS A 7 7.31 2.90 12.95
CA CYS A 7 7.34 1.48 12.67
C CYS A 7 6.94 1.27 11.21
N TYR A 8 7.56 0.28 10.59
CA TYR A 8 7.40 -0.03 9.17
C TYR A 8 6.98 -1.48 9.01
N ARG A 9 5.95 -1.72 8.21
CA ARG A 9 5.61 -3.04 7.70
C ARG A 9 5.78 -3.01 6.19
N ALA A 10 6.71 -3.81 5.67
CA ALA A 10 7.08 -3.79 4.26
C ALA A 10 7.02 -5.19 3.64
N THR A 11 6.67 -5.23 2.36
CA THR A 11 6.83 -6.38 1.47
C THR A 11 7.22 -5.89 0.09
N ASP A 12 8.09 -6.62 -0.60
CA ASP A 12 8.34 -6.46 -2.03
C ASP A 12 7.67 -7.58 -2.85
N ASN A 13 6.89 -8.43 -2.19
CA ASN A 13 6.38 -9.68 -2.75
C ASN A 13 4.89 -9.88 -2.45
N LEU A 14 4.09 -8.81 -2.50
CA LEU A 14 2.64 -8.97 -2.62
C LEU A 14 2.35 -9.44 -4.05
N VAL A 15 2.01 -10.72 -4.19
CA VAL A 15 1.77 -11.35 -5.48
C VAL A 15 0.39 -11.96 -5.48
N ASP A 16 -0.45 -11.51 -6.41
CA ASP A 16 -1.77 -12.07 -6.64
C ASP A 16 -2.18 -11.88 -8.12
N PRO A 17 -2.66 -12.92 -8.82
CA PRO A 17 -3.07 -12.80 -10.22
C PRO A 17 -4.11 -11.71 -10.48
N ARG A 18 -4.98 -11.40 -9.51
CA ARG A 18 -6.00 -10.35 -9.62
C ARG A 18 -5.37 -8.98 -9.81
N LEU A 19 -4.20 -8.73 -9.21
CA LEU A 19 -3.52 -7.43 -9.29
C LEU A 19 -3.08 -7.06 -10.71
N LYS A 20 -3.00 -8.02 -11.65
CA LYS A 20 -2.73 -7.72 -13.07
C LYS A 20 -3.83 -6.89 -13.73
N ARG A 21 -5.02 -6.86 -13.13
CA ARG A 21 -6.19 -6.10 -13.62
C ARG A 21 -6.09 -4.62 -13.30
N LEU A 22 -5.23 -4.25 -12.35
CA LEU A 22 -4.99 -2.86 -11.97
C LEU A 22 -3.88 -2.23 -12.83
N VAL A 23 -4.05 -0.94 -13.11
CA VAL A 23 -3.00 -0.08 -13.64
C VAL A 23 -2.39 0.79 -12.52
N PRO A 24 -1.17 1.32 -12.70
CA PRO A 24 -0.53 2.19 -11.72
C PRO A 24 -1.39 3.35 -11.20
N GLU A 25 -2.23 3.92 -12.08
CA GLU A 25 -3.14 5.02 -11.74
C GLU A 25 -4.19 4.58 -10.71
N ASP A 26 -4.76 3.37 -10.86
CA ASP A 26 -5.72 2.80 -9.92
C ASP A 26 -5.13 2.71 -8.51
N LEU A 27 -3.84 2.38 -8.38
CA LEU A 27 -3.17 2.28 -7.08
C LEU A 27 -3.19 3.61 -6.33
N ILE A 28 -2.94 4.71 -7.05
CA ILE A 28 -2.91 6.05 -6.47
C ILE A 28 -4.32 6.45 -6.05
N ASP A 29 -5.30 6.26 -6.94
CA ASP A 29 -6.70 6.57 -6.66
C ASP A 29 -7.20 5.80 -5.43
N ILE A 30 -6.91 4.50 -5.34
CA ILE A 30 -7.25 3.66 -4.18
C ILE A 30 -6.66 4.22 -2.88
N LEU A 31 -5.38 4.61 -2.86
CA LEU A 31 -4.76 5.17 -1.65
C LEU A 31 -5.37 6.51 -1.25
N VAL A 32 -5.71 7.36 -2.21
CA VAL A 32 -6.32 8.67 -1.96
C VAL A 32 -7.74 8.49 -1.42
N GLU A 33 -8.58 7.70 -2.09
CA GLU A 33 -9.97 7.47 -1.71
C GLU A 33 -10.10 6.84 -0.32
N ARG A 34 -9.21 5.90 0.02
CA ARG A 34 -9.19 5.24 1.34
C ARG A 34 -8.44 6.04 2.40
N ARG A 35 -7.87 7.21 2.06
CA ARG A 35 -7.02 8.02 2.96
C ARG A 35 -5.86 7.22 3.55
N LEU A 36 -5.27 6.34 2.73
CA LEU A 36 -4.12 5.51 3.08
C LEU A 36 -2.81 6.06 2.53
N HIS A 37 -2.86 7.06 1.64
CA HIS A 37 -1.66 7.72 1.12
C HIS A 37 -0.79 8.29 2.24
N PHE A 38 0.52 8.35 1.99
CA PHE A 38 1.45 8.95 2.93
C PHE A 38 1.16 10.45 3.15
N ASP A 39 0.95 10.83 4.40
CA ASP A 39 0.74 12.20 4.85
C ASP A 39 2.04 12.76 5.46
N GLU A 40 2.55 13.85 4.90
CA GLU A 40 3.79 14.49 5.33
C GLU A 40 3.69 15.15 6.71
N ILE A 41 2.50 15.56 7.15
CA ILE A 41 2.29 16.20 8.46
C ILE A 41 2.35 15.14 9.55
N THR A 42 1.59 14.06 9.38
CA THR A 42 1.53 12.98 10.37
C THR A 42 2.68 11.99 10.21
N GLN A 43 3.38 11.99 9.08
CA GLN A 43 4.45 11.05 8.72
C GLN A 43 3.98 9.59 8.81
N GLN A 44 2.79 9.34 8.26
CA GLN A 44 2.10 8.04 8.29
C GLN A 44 1.43 7.78 6.96
N GLY A 45 1.19 6.51 6.65
CA GLY A 45 0.49 6.08 5.44
C GLY A 45 1.28 5.05 4.66
N VAL A 46 0.86 4.86 3.43
CA VAL A 46 1.33 3.77 2.56
C VAL A 46 2.02 4.33 1.34
N VAL A 47 3.10 3.65 0.96
CA VAL A 47 3.84 3.90 -0.28
C VAL A 47 3.99 2.58 -1.02
N PHE A 48 3.80 2.62 -2.34
CA PHE A 48 4.05 1.47 -3.21
C PHE A 48 5.44 1.55 -3.85
N ASN A 49 6.05 0.39 -4.06
CA ASN A 49 7.26 0.22 -4.85
C ASN A 49 7.09 -0.92 -5.86
N LEU A 50 8.01 -1.03 -6.82
CA LEU A 50 7.96 -2.04 -7.89
C LEU A 50 6.68 -1.98 -8.75
N ILE A 51 6.09 -0.78 -8.92
CA ILE A 51 4.83 -0.59 -9.65
C ILE A 51 4.92 -1.13 -11.10
N GLY A 52 6.09 -1.08 -11.73
CA GLY A 52 6.30 -1.64 -13.08
C GLY A 52 6.09 -3.16 -13.19
N ALA A 53 6.10 -3.90 -12.07
CA ALA A 53 5.84 -5.34 -12.05
C ALA A 53 4.35 -5.70 -11.90
N LEU A 54 3.48 -4.71 -11.69
CA LEU A 54 2.06 -4.91 -11.38
C LEU A 54 1.31 -5.60 -12.51
N SER A 55 1.22 -4.97 -13.68
CA SER A 55 0.35 -5.45 -14.76
C SER A 55 0.87 -6.73 -15.42
N GLU A 56 2.20 -6.90 -15.51
CA GLU A 56 2.79 -8.10 -16.12
C GLU A 56 2.80 -9.30 -15.17
N PHE A 57 3.18 -9.10 -13.90
CA PHE A 57 3.43 -10.19 -12.96
C PHE A 57 2.41 -10.31 -11.83
N GLY A 58 1.49 -9.35 -11.70
CA GLY A 58 0.56 -9.29 -10.56
C GLY A 58 1.32 -9.07 -9.25
N LYS A 59 2.45 -8.37 -9.32
CA LYS A 59 3.40 -8.20 -8.22
C LYS A 59 3.53 -6.73 -7.86
N LEU A 60 3.41 -6.45 -6.57
CA LEU A 60 3.52 -5.10 -6.02
C LEU A 60 4.34 -5.12 -4.74
N GLY A 61 5.12 -4.06 -4.52
CA GLY A 61 5.72 -3.79 -3.24
C GLY A 61 4.94 -2.70 -2.49
N LEU A 62 4.95 -2.79 -1.17
CA LEU A 62 4.11 -2.03 -0.26
C LEU A 62 4.90 -1.76 1.04
N VAL A 63 4.88 -0.52 1.50
CA VAL A 63 5.39 -0.12 2.82
C VAL A 63 4.31 0.67 3.54
N ALA A 64 3.87 0.17 4.70
CA ALA A 64 3.00 0.87 5.63
C ALA A 64 3.83 1.49 6.76
N ILE A 65 3.61 2.77 7.04
CA ILE A 65 4.36 3.58 7.99
C ILE A 65 3.40 4.10 9.06
N ALA A 66 3.68 3.79 10.32
CA ALA A 66 2.84 4.23 11.44
C ALA A 66 3.66 4.48 12.72
N PRO A 67 3.08 5.09 13.78
CA PRO A 67 3.77 5.37 15.04
C PRO A 67 3.98 4.12 15.89
N THR A 68 3.20 3.06 15.66
CA THR A 68 3.32 1.77 16.36
C THR A 68 3.33 0.62 15.35
N ARG A 69 3.82 -0.55 15.78
CA ARG A 69 3.86 -1.76 14.96
C ARG A 69 2.46 -2.24 14.60
N GLU A 70 1.56 -2.24 15.57
CA GLU A 70 0.18 -2.70 15.42
C GLU A 70 -0.57 -1.83 14.40
N ALA A 71 -0.33 -0.52 14.41
CA ALA A 71 -0.92 0.39 13.44
C ALA A 71 -0.35 0.18 12.03
N ALA A 72 0.97 -0.08 11.90
CA ALA A 72 1.58 -0.38 10.61
C ALA A 72 1.06 -1.71 10.04
N ASP A 73 0.93 -2.74 10.89
CA ASP A 73 0.37 -4.04 10.51
C ASP A 73 -1.10 -3.91 10.10
N ALA A 74 -1.93 -3.20 10.88
CA ALA A 74 -3.34 -2.97 10.53
C ALA A 74 -3.51 -2.20 9.20
N MET A 75 -2.69 -1.16 8.99
CA MET A 75 -2.70 -0.37 7.76
C MET A 75 -2.25 -1.21 6.56
N PHE A 76 -1.23 -2.07 6.74
CA PHE A 76 -0.78 -3.02 5.72
C PHE A 76 -1.91 -3.98 5.31
N GLU A 77 -2.53 -4.66 6.28
CA GLU A 77 -3.60 -5.62 6.02
C GLU A 77 -4.83 -4.97 5.38
N GLN A 78 -5.19 -3.76 5.85
CA GLN A 78 -6.27 -2.97 5.24
C GLN A 78 -5.97 -2.65 3.77
N THR A 79 -4.73 -2.25 3.46
CA THR A 79 -4.34 -1.91 2.09
C THR A 79 -4.40 -3.12 1.17
N VAL A 80 -3.82 -4.26 1.59
CA VAL A 80 -3.87 -5.51 0.83
C VAL A 80 -5.33 -5.91 0.57
N THR A 81 -6.17 -5.82 1.60
CA THR A 81 -7.59 -6.17 1.52
C THR A 81 -8.34 -5.30 0.50
N VAL A 82 -8.11 -3.97 0.52
CA VAL A 82 -8.72 -3.06 -0.46
C VAL A 82 -8.21 -3.33 -1.87
N LEU A 83 -6.89 -3.47 -2.07
CA LEU A 83 -6.31 -3.70 -3.39
C LEU A 83 -6.91 -4.95 -4.05
N LEU A 84 -7.03 -6.04 -3.30
CA LEU A 84 -7.62 -7.28 -3.82
C LEU A 84 -9.11 -7.12 -4.13
N MET A 85 -9.86 -6.38 -3.31
CA MET A 85 -11.27 -6.09 -3.60
C MET A 85 -11.46 -5.25 -4.86
N GLU A 86 -10.66 -4.20 -5.06
CA GLU A 86 -10.78 -3.36 -6.27
C GLU A 86 -10.30 -4.11 -7.52
N ALA A 87 -9.25 -4.93 -7.39
CA ALA A 87 -8.77 -5.80 -8.46
C ALA A 87 -9.80 -6.87 -8.89
N GLU A 88 -10.68 -7.31 -7.99
CA GLU A 88 -11.80 -8.20 -8.37
C GLU A 88 -12.84 -7.51 -9.24
N LYS A 89 -13.07 -6.21 -9.01
CA LYS A 89 -14.10 -5.42 -9.70
C LYS A 89 -13.67 -4.87 -11.06
N ALA A 90 -12.37 -4.62 -11.24
CA ALA A 90 -11.79 -4.00 -12.43
C ALA A 90 -11.75 -4.94 -13.64
#